data_AF-A0A645FYZ1-F1
#
_entry.id   AF-A0A645FYZ1-F1
#
_cell.length_a   1.000
_cell.length_b   1.000
_cell.length_c   1.000
_cell.angle_alpha   90.00
_cell.angle_beta   90.00
_cell.angle_gamma   90.00
#
_symmetry.space_group_name_H-M   'P 1'
#
loop_
_entity.id
_entity.type
_entity.pdbx_description
1 polymer ?
#
loop_
_entity_poly.entity_id
_entity_poly.type
_entity_poly.pdbx_seq_one_letter_code
_entity_poly.pdbx_strand_id
1 'polypeptide(L)'
;MKTHNPVMTIHDVAGFKEDHNCFMVRLPREQKPIFGFNRQNDKVLPLNDDVNPRLTEEWKRQGRFGNDSRSYPEFCRRYQRPETSLFVDAQMKALPFFHQFKDIDDWYWNYIKGKATPEQKADYRRSDLEELSLCPDHTRKPLEFSDFFATNPEVTKHGIGLQPDAFKN
;
A
#
# COMPACT_ATOMS: atom_id res chain seq x y z
N MET A 1 16.89 3.06 2.13
CA MET A 1 16.19 1.76 2.21
C MET A 1 14.72 2.07 2.44
N LYS A 2 13.83 1.80 1.48
CA LYS A 2 12.40 2.13 1.60
C LYS A 2 11.77 1.17 2.62
N THR A 3 11.23 1.71 3.70
CA THR A 3 10.64 0.92 4.78
C THR A 3 9.30 0.31 4.37
N HIS A 4 9.06 -0.97 4.67
CA HIS A 4 7.78 -1.63 4.40
C HIS A 4 6.76 -1.34 5.51
N ASN A 5 6.46 -0.05 5.63
CA ASN A 5 5.61 0.53 6.65
C ASN A 5 4.12 0.23 6.42
N PRO A 6 3.28 0.36 7.46
CA PRO A 6 1.86 0.57 7.22
C PRO A 6 1.68 1.71 6.23
N VAL A 7 0.65 1.61 5.39
CA VAL A 7 0.32 2.65 4.40
C VAL A 7 0.05 3.98 5.10
N MET A 8 -0.61 3.93 6.26
CA MET A 8 -0.88 5.09 7.10
C MET A 8 -0.42 4.86 8.54
N THR A 9 0.26 5.87 9.09
CA THR A 9 0.58 5.93 10.52
C THR A 9 -0.33 6.97 11.18
N ILE A 10 -1.09 6.54 12.17
CA ILE A 10 -2.12 7.32 12.85
C ILE A 10 -1.70 7.50 14.31
N HIS A 11 -1.75 8.74 14.82
CA HIS A 11 -1.39 8.99 16.21
C HIS A 11 -2.39 8.38 17.19
N ASP A 12 -3.67 8.72 17.04
CA ASP A 12 -4.78 8.17 17.82
C ASP A 12 -5.89 7.67 16.90
N VAL A 13 -6.25 6.39 17.04
CA VAL A 13 -7.27 5.74 16.22
C VAL A 13 -8.69 6.24 16.52
N ALA A 14 -8.94 6.79 17.71
CA ALA A 14 -10.27 7.23 18.12
C ALA A 14 -10.80 8.38 17.26
N GLY A 15 -9.91 9.29 16.84
CA GLY A 15 -10.24 10.41 15.95
C GLY A 15 -10.20 10.05 14.46
N PHE A 16 -9.71 8.87 14.10
CA PHE A 16 -9.51 8.48 12.71
C PHE A 16 -10.80 7.94 12.10
N LYS A 17 -11.17 8.49 10.94
CA LYS A 17 -12.25 8.01 10.08
C LYS A 17 -11.66 7.73 8.70
N GLU A 18 -12.04 6.60 8.13
CA GLU A 18 -11.76 6.24 6.75
C GLU A 18 -13.09 5.87 6.12
N ASP A 19 -13.28 6.27 4.87
CA ASP A 19 -14.47 5.96 4.11
C ASP A 19 -14.14 5.92 2.62
N HIS A 20 -14.59 4.87 1.93
CA HIS A 20 -14.44 4.67 0.49
C HIS A 20 -13.03 5.02 -0.06
N ASN A 21 -11.96 4.48 0.52
CA ASN A 21 -10.61 4.67 -0.02
C ASN A 21 -10.27 3.58 -1.05
N CYS A 22 -9.29 3.85 -1.92
CA CYS A 22 -8.67 2.84 -2.78
C CYS A 22 -7.22 2.62 -2.32
N PHE A 23 -6.92 1.39 -1.91
CA PHE A 23 -5.58 0.97 -1.54
C PHE A 23 -4.99 0.08 -2.63
N MET A 24 -3.76 0.38 -3.02
CA MET A 24 -2.98 -0.42 -3.93
C MET A 24 -1.77 -0.97 -3.17
N VAL A 25 -1.76 -2.28 -2.95
CA VAL A 25 -0.77 -2.95 -2.10
C VAL A 25 -0.10 -4.09 -2.86
N ARG A 26 1.22 -4.28 -2.61
CA ARG A 26 2.02 -5.33 -3.24
C ARG A 26 1.78 -6.72 -2.63
N LEU A 27 1.02 -6.82 -1.55
CA LEU A 27 0.71 -8.07 -0.83
C LEU A 27 -0.81 -8.19 -0.68
N PRO A 28 -1.36 -9.40 -0.50
CA PRO A 28 -2.76 -9.58 -0.17
C PRO A 28 -3.19 -8.70 1.02
N ARG A 29 -4.39 -8.12 0.94
CA ARG A 29 -4.89 -7.13 1.91
C ARG A 29 -5.03 -7.68 3.33
N GLU A 30 -5.10 -9.00 3.48
CA GLU A 30 -5.14 -9.73 4.74
C GLU A 30 -3.76 -9.79 5.41
N GLN A 31 -2.69 -9.71 4.62
CA GLN A 31 -1.31 -9.88 5.07
C GLN A 31 -0.57 -8.56 5.20
N LYS A 32 -0.93 -7.53 4.42
CA LYS A 32 -0.31 -6.21 4.49
C LYS A 32 -0.95 -5.37 5.59
N PRO A 33 -0.18 -4.89 6.59
CA PRO A 33 -0.68 -3.87 7.49
C PRO A 33 -0.92 -2.58 6.72
N ILE A 34 -2.14 -2.06 6.85
CA ILE A 34 -2.57 -0.80 6.22
C ILE A 34 -2.43 0.34 7.22
N PHE A 35 -2.83 0.09 8.47
CA PHE A 35 -2.83 1.08 9.54
C PHE A 35 -1.85 0.71 10.63
N GLY A 36 -0.99 1.64 11.00
CA GLY A 36 -0.20 1.62 12.23
C GLY A 36 -0.71 2.70 13.17
N PHE A 37 -0.87 2.38 14.45
CA PHE A 37 -1.44 3.28 15.43
C PHE A 37 -0.69 3.23 16.78
N ASN A 38 -0.55 4.39 17.41
CA ASN A 38 0.20 4.52 18.67
C ASN A 38 -0.71 4.63 19.88
N ARG A 39 -1.91 5.22 19.72
CA ARG A 39 -2.84 5.51 20.81
C ARG A 39 -4.27 5.11 20.47
N GLN A 40 -5.06 4.88 21.51
CA GLN A 40 -6.50 4.72 21.44
C GLN A 40 -7.13 5.46 22.63
N ASN A 41 -7.96 6.47 22.36
CA ASN A 41 -8.56 7.32 23.39
C ASN A 41 -7.50 7.92 24.33
N ASP A 42 -6.48 8.53 23.75
CA ASP A 42 -5.31 9.13 24.39
C ASP A 42 -4.41 8.17 25.19
N LYS A 43 -4.71 6.87 25.23
CA LYS A 43 -3.87 5.87 25.89
C LYS A 43 -2.91 5.26 24.89
N VAL A 44 -1.63 5.22 25.26
CA VAL A 44 -0.60 4.52 24.48
C VAL A 44 -0.95 3.04 24.43
N LEU A 45 -1.02 2.50 23.22
CA LEU A 45 -1.27 1.09 23.01
C LEU A 45 0.01 0.30 23.30
N PRO A 46 -0.11 -0.93 23.84
CA PRO A 46 1.05 -1.80 23.99
C PRO A 46 1.62 -2.14 22.63
N LEU A 47 2.92 -2.43 22.60
CA LEU A 47 3.57 -2.97 21.42
C LEU A 47 2.93 -4.33 21.09
N ASN A 48 2.31 -4.43 19.91
CA ASN A 48 1.70 -5.67 19.44
C ASN A 48 2.69 -6.45 18.56
N ASP A 49 3.32 -7.50 19.07
CA ASP A 49 4.24 -8.33 18.30
C ASP A 49 3.56 -9.52 17.59
N ASP A 50 2.24 -9.68 17.74
CA ASP A 50 1.42 -10.69 17.02
C ASP A 50 1.17 -10.30 15.55
N VAL A 51 2.15 -9.68 14.91
CA VAL A 51 2.15 -9.51 13.46
C VAL A 51 2.95 -10.66 12.85
N ASN A 52 2.66 -10.99 11.58
CA ASN A 52 3.38 -12.01 10.83
C ASN A 52 4.91 -11.96 11.11
N PRO A 53 5.55 -13.10 11.45
CA PRO A 53 6.97 -13.13 11.84
C PRO A 53 7.93 -12.46 10.85
N ARG A 54 7.64 -12.52 9.54
CA ARG A 54 8.44 -11.88 8.49
C ARG A 54 8.39 -10.36 8.60
N LEU A 55 7.20 -9.79 8.83
CA LEU A 55 7.06 -8.34 9.05
C LEU A 55 7.75 -7.91 10.32
N THR A 56 7.62 -8.70 11.39
CA THR A 56 8.28 -8.41 12.67
C THR A 56 9.81 -8.39 12.54
N GLU A 57 10.40 -9.34 11.79
CA GLU A 57 11.84 -9.32 11.47
C GLU A 57 12.23 -8.04 10.71
N GLU A 58 11.48 -7.70 9.66
CA GLU A 58 11.79 -6.53 8.85
C GLU A 58 11.59 -5.20 9.61
N TRP A 59 10.59 -5.11 10.48
CA TRP A 59 10.39 -3.94 11.35
C TRP A 59 11.48 -3.81 12.41
N LYS A 60 11.95 -4.91 13.00
CA LYS A 60 13.11 -4.87 13.91
C LYS A 60 14.35 -4.32 13.21
N ARG A 61 14.54 -4.65 11.93
CA ARG A 61 15.66 -4.17 11.12
C ARG A 61 15.57 -2.69 10.77
N GLN A 62 14.36 -2.17 10.50
CA GLN A 62 14.20 -0.86 9.85
C GLN A 62 13.45 0.19 10.69
N GLY A 63 12.89 -0.20 11.83
CA GLY A 63 12.03 0.65 12.66
C GLY A 63 10.54 0.38 12.42
N ARG A 64 9.75 0.49 13.50
CA ARG A 64 8.30 0.26 13.51
C ARG A 64 7.55 1.58 13.55
N PHE A 65 6.46 1.69 12.76
CA PHE A 65 5.68 2.92 12.60
C PHE A 65 4.27 2.78 13.17
N GLY A 66 4.18 2.47 14.47
CA GLY A 66 2.93 2.23 15.19
C GLY A 66 3.11 1.15 16.26
N ASN A 67 2.62 1.37 17.48
CA ASN A 67 2.65 0.36 18.53
C ASN A 67 1.77 -0.86 18.20
N ASP A 68 0.65 -0.65 17.53
CA ASP A 68 -0.17 -1.72 16.97
C ASP A 68 -0.43 -1.45 15.49
N SER A 69 -0.31 -2.50 14.68
CA SER A 69 -0.36 -2.44 13.22
C SER A 69 -1.27 -3.55 12.72
N ARG A 70 -2.21 -3.25 11.84
CA ARG A 70 -3.25 -4.18 11.42
C ARG A 70 -3.44 -4.19 9.92
N SER A 71 -3.76 -5.36 9.38
CA SER A 71 -4.34 -5.46 8.04
C SER A 71 -5.73 -4.83 8.03
N TYR A 72 -6.26 -4.55 6.84
CA TYR A 72 -7.56 -3.87 6.74
C TYR A 72 -8.72 -4.68 7.34
N PRO A 73 -8.86 -6.00 7.07
CA PRO A 73 -9.90 -6.81 7.71
C PRO A 73 -9.77 -6.84 9.24
N GLU A 74 -8.54 -6.92 9.76
CA GLU A 74 -8.30 -6.92 11.21
C GLU A 74 -8.65 -5.59 11.86
N PHE A 75 -8.33 -4.48 11.21
CA PHE A 75 -8.71 -3.15 11.64
C PHE A 75 -10.24 -3.03 11.73
N CYS A 76 -10.94 -3.40 10.66
CA CYS A 76 -12.40 -3.34 10.60
C CYS A 76 -13.03 -4.20 11.71
N ARG A 77 -12.56 -5.44 11.87
CA ARG A 77 -13.02 -6.34 12.95
C ARG A 77 -12.74 -5.78 14.35
N ARG A 78 -11.51 -5.32 14.62
CA ARG A 78 -11.09 -4.83 15.95
C ARG A 78 -11.90 -3.61 16.39
N TYR A 79 -12.16 -2.69 15.46
CA TYR A 79 -12.86 -1.44 15.74
C TYR A 79 -14.33 -1.47 15.34
N GLN A 80 -14.86 -2.65 15.00
CA GLN A 80 -16.26 -2.88 14.62
C GLN A 80 -16.73 -1.94 13.51
N ARG A 81 -15.90 -1.78 12.48
CA ARG A 81 -16.17 -0.93 11.32
C ARG A 81 -16.56 -1.78 10.11
N PRO A 82 -17.45 -1.28 9.24
CA PRO A 82 -17.69 -1.91 7.95
C PRO A 82 -16.44 -1.82 7.06
N GLU A 83 -16.30 -2.78 6.16
CA GLU A 83 -15.27 -2.73 5.12
C GLU A 83 -15.79 -1.91 3.93
N THR A 84 -15.40 -0.63 3.84
CA THR A 84 -15.85 0.29 2.78
C THR A 84 -14.78 0.56 1.71
N SER A 85 -13.51 0.31 2.03
CA SER A 85 -12.39 0.58 1.11
C SER A 85 -12.13 -0.56 0.12
N LEU A 86 -11.68 -0.18 -1.07
CA LEU A 86 -11.31 -1.08 -2.15
C LEU A 86 -9.80 -1.38 -2.13
N PHE A 87 -9.44 -2.59 -2.59
CA PHE A 87 -8.04 -3.06 -2.70
C PHE A 87 -7.74 -3.45 -4.13
N VAL A 88 -7.73 -2.46 -5.02
CA VAL A 88 -7.61 -2.64 -6.47
C VAL A 88 -6.64 -1.62 -7.05
N ASP A 89 -6.08 -1.94 -8.22
CA ASP A 89 -5.30 -0.99 -9.00
C ASP A 89 -6.22 0.08 -9.62
N ALA A 90 -5.92 1.36 -9.40
CA ALA A 90 -6.66 2.47 -9.99
C ALA A 90 -6.47 2.60 -11.51
N GLN A 91 -5.48 1.89 -12.08
CA GLN A 91 -5.10 1.90 -13.49
C GLN A 91 -4.76 3.30 -13.99
N MET A 92 -3.92 4.03 -13.23
CA MET A 92 -3.44 5.35 -13.65
C MET A 92 -2.36 5.20 -14.72
N LYS A 93 -2.41 6.02 -15.78
CA LYS A 93 -1.38 6.02 -16.83
C LYS A 93 0.01 6.37 -16.30
N ALA A 94 0.06 7.23 -15.27
CA ALA A 94 1.30 7.61 -14.60
C ALA A 94 2.00 6.44 -13.87
N LEU A 95 1.23 5.41 -13.50
CA LEU A 95 1.68 4.20 -12.80
C LEU A 95 1.20 2.95 -13.57
N PRO A 96 1.75 2.68 -14.76
CA PRO A 96 1.19 1.69 -15.69
C PRO A 96 1.42 0.24 -15.25
N PHE A 97 2.37 0.02 -14.34
CA PHE A 97 2.69 -1.30 -13.84
C PHE A 97 3.03 -1.23 -12.36
N PHE A 98 2.53 -2.21 -11.62
CA PHE A 98 2.76 -2.35 -10.20
C PHE A 98 2.76 -3.83 -9.85
N HIS A 99 3.91 -4.30 -9.38
CA HIS A 99 4.09 -5.71 -9.08
C HIS A 99 3.37 -6.10 -7.78
N GLN A 100 2.55 -7.15 -7.84
CA GLN A 100 1.94 -7.79 -6.68
C GLN A 100 2.55 -9.17 -6.44
N PHE A 101 2.95 -9.43 -5.20
CA PHE A 101 3.41 -10.72 -4.74
C PHE A 101 2.23 -11.61 -4.36
N LYS A 102 2.40 -12.92 -4.53
CA LYS A 102 1.36 -13.91 -4.21
C LYS A 102 1.00 -13.89 -2.72
N ASP A 103 2.03 -13.83 -1.89
CA ASP A 103 1.93 -13.84 -0.44
C ASP A 103 3.20 -13.25 0.18
N ILE A 104 3.22 -13.20 1.51
CA ILE A 104 4.32 -12.64 2.27
C ILE A 104 5.62 -13.43 2.17
N ASP A 105 5.57 -14.75 1.99
CA ASP A 105 6.78 -15.55 1.83
C ASP A 105 7.38 -15.35 0.44
N ASP A 106 6.55 -15.26 -0.60
CA ASP A 106 6.96 -14.86 -1.95
C ASP A 106 7.68 -13.51 -1.93
N TRP A 107 7.05 -12.48 -1.36
CA TRP A 107 7.68 -11.18 -1.16
C TRP A 107 9.01 -11.26 -0.38
N TYR A 108 9.00 -11.92 0.76
CA TYR A 108 10.17 -11.97 1.64
C TYR A 108 11.35 -12.71 0.97
N TRP A 109 11.13 -13.88 0.41
CA TRP A 109 12.22 -14.65 -0.18
C TRP A 109 12.69 -14.07 -1.51
N ASN A 110 11.77 -13.69 -2.39
CA ASN A 110 12.11 -13.31 -3.75
C ASN A 110 12.55 -11.85 -3.84
N TYR A 111 11.87 -10.94 -3.14
CA TYR A 111 12.20 -9.52 -3.14
C TYR A 111 13.20 -9.14 -2.05
N ILE A 112 12.92 -9.47 -0.78
CA ILE A 112 13.78 -9.02 0.34
C ILE A 112 15.10 -9.79 0.41
N LYS A 113 15.07 -11.12 0.32
CA LYS A 113 16.29 -11.96 0.35
C LYS A 113 16.91 -12.18 -1.03
N GLY A 114 16.31 -11.62 -2.09
CA GLY A 114 16.86 -11.63 -3.45
C GLY A 114 16.94 -13.01 -4.11
N LYS A 115 16.12 -13.97 -3.65
CA LYS A 115 16.08 -15.35 -4.18
C LYS A 115 15.27 -15.50 -5.48
N ALA A 116 14.71 -14.40 -5.99
CA ALA A 116 13.99 -14.36 -7.26
C ALA A 116 14.84 -14.89 -8.43
N THR A 117 14.17 -15.54 -9.38
CA THR A 117 14.78 -15.93 -10.67
C THR A 117 15.21 -14.68 -11.46
N PRO A 118 16.09 -14.82 -12.47
CA PRO A 118 16.47 -13.71 -13.34
C PRO A 118 15.26 -13.00 -13.99
N GLU A 119 14.25 -13.76 -14.39
CA GLU A 119 13.02 -13.26 -15.01
C GLU A 119 12.22 -12.41 -14.02
N GLN A 120 12.01 -12.91 -12.79
CA GLN A 120 11.34 -12.15 -11.73
C GLN A 120 12.12 -10.87 -11.37
N LYS A 121 13.44 -10.94 -11.33
CA LYS A 121 14.29 -9.75 -11.09
C LYS A 121 14.19 -8.72 -12.20
N ALA A 122 14.00 -9.15 -13.45
CA ALA A 122 13.77 -8.23 -14.56
C ALA A 122 12.38 -7.57 -14.45
N ASP A 123 11.37 -8.34 -14.05
CA ASP A 123 10.01 -7.84 -13.81
C ASP A 123 9.98 -6.78 -12.68
N TYR A 124 10.65 -7.04 -11.55
CA TYR A 124 10.73 -6.08 -10.44
C TYR A 124 11.42 -4.78 -10.86
N ARG A 125 12.51 -4.89 -11.65
CA ARG A 125 13.22 -3.71 -12.18
C ARG A 125 12.34 -2.90 -13.13
N ARG A 126 11.54 -3.56 -13.97
CA ARG A 126 10.57 -2.87 -14.83
C ARG A 126 9.52 -2.14 -13.98
N SER A 127 8.97 -2.78 -12.95
CA SER A 127 8.05 -2.15 -11.98
C SER A 127 8.66 -0.93 -11.33
N ASP A 128 9.88 -1.03 -10.81
CA ASP A 128 10.50 0.10 -10.14
C ASP A 128 10.78 1.28 -11.11
N LEU A 129 11.10 1.02 -12.39
CA LEU A 129 11.25 2.08 -13.39
C LEU A 129 9.93 2.74 -13.78
N GLU A 130 8.89 1.92 -14.00
CA GLU A 130 7.57 2.41 -14.40
C GLU A 130 6.85 3.15 -13.28
N GLU A 131 6.95 2.67 -12.03
CA GLU A 131 6.44 3.36 -10.83
C GLU A 131 7.12 4.70 -10.57
N LEU A 132 8.41 4.83 -10.92
CA LEU A 132 9.13 6.11 -10.82
C LEU A 132 8.91 7.00 -12.05
N SER A 133 8.06 6.57 -12.99
CA SER A 133 7.81 7.22 -14.27
C SER A 133 9.12 7.57 -14.99
N LEU A 134 10.09 6.64 -15.00
CA LEU A 134 11.39 6.84 -15.62
C LEU A 134 11.45 6.19 -17.01
N CYS A 135 12.13 6.85 -17.94
CA CYS A 135 12.57 6.31 -19.21
C CYS A 135 13.72 5.28 -19.00
N PRO A 136 14.04 4.44 -20.00
CA PRO A 136 15.15 3.49 -19.90
C PRO A 136 16.52 4.13 -19.63
N ASP A 137 16.70 5.40 -19.98
CA ASP A 137 17.89 6.20 -19.70
C ASP A 137 17.85 6.91 -18.32
N HIS A 138 16.89 6.56 -17.46
CA HIS A 138 16.63 7.14 -16.15
C HIS A 138 16.20 8.61 -16.14
N THR A 139 15.81 9.19 -17.28
CA THR A 139 15.13 10.49 -17.31
C THR A 139 13.67 10.36 -16.88
N ARG A 140 13.03 11.43 -16.40
CA ARG A 140 11.60 11.41 -16.06
C ARG A 140 10.77 11.48 -17.35
N LYS A 141 9.78 10.59 -17.46
CA LYS A 141 8.75 10.68 -18.50
C LYS A 141 7.99 12.00 -18.31
N PRO A 142 7.67 12.72 -19.40
CA PRO A 142 6.70 13.81 -19.31
C PRO A 142 5.36 13.23 -18.85
N LEU A 143 4.77 13.81 -17.81
CA LEU A 143 3.48 13.42 -17.27
C LEU A 143 2.54 14.62 -17.37
N GLU A 144 1.34 14.35 -17.85
CA GLU A 144 0.24 15.32 -17.84
C GLU A 144 -0.64 15.08 -16.61
N PHE A 145 -1.37 16.10 -16.17
CA PHE A 145 -2.29 15.94 -15.03
C PHE A 145 -3.33 14.84 -15.26
N SER A 146 -3.77 14.65 -16.50
CA SER A 146 -4.71 13.60 -16.88
C SER A 146 -4.17 12.18 -16.72
N ASP A 147 -2.84 12.00 -16.60
CA ASP A 147 -2.25 10.66 -16.41
C ASP A 147 -2.48 10.11 -14.99
N PHE A 148 -2.91 10.97 -14.07
CA PHE A 148 -3.27 10.61 -12.70
C PHE A 148 -4.76 10.32 -12.53
N PHE A 149 -5.56 10.36 -13.61
CA PHE A 149 -6.96 9.97 -13.55
C PHE A 149 -7.08 8.45 -13.40
N ALA A 150 -7.93 8.02 -12.47
CA ALA A 150 -8.26 6.61 -12.31
C ALA A 150 -9.06 6.13 -13.53
N THR A 151 -8.68 4.98 -14.09
CA THR A 151 -9.39 4.37 -15.22
C THR A 151 -10.09 3.06 -14.86
N ASN A 152 -9.83 2.52 -13.66
CA ASN A 152 -10.53 1.34 -13.16
C ASN A 152 -12.03 1.65 -12.91
N PRO A 153 -12.96 0.92 -13.56
CA PRO A 153 -14.41 1.17 -13.43
C PRO A 153 -14.97 1.06 -12.01
N GLU A 154 -14.40 0.18 -11.17
CA GLU A 154 -14.87 0.05 -9.79
C GLU A 154 -14.41 1.26 -8.97
N VAL A 155 -13.19 1.76 -9.19
CA VAL A 155 -12.69 2.96 -8.50
C VAL A 155 -13.52 4.20 -8.89
N THR A 156 -13.83 4.36 -10.19
CA THR A 156 -14.63 5.49 -10.68
C THR A 156 -16.08 5.43 -10.21
N LYS A 157 -16.69 4.25 -10.17
CA LYS A 157 -18.05 4.03 -9.65
C LYS A 157 -18.22 4.51 -8.20
N HIS A 158 -17.19 4.37 -7.38
CA HIS A 158 -17.19 4.83 -5.98
C HIS A 158 -16.75 6.29 -5.83
N GLY A 159 -16.51 7.01 -6.93
CA GLY A 159 -16.06 8.41 -6.90
C GLY A 159 -14.65 8.58 -6.33
N ILE A 160 -13.83 7.54 -6.34
CA ILE A 160 -12.50 7.56 -5.73
C ILE A 160 -11.48 8.11 -6.73
N GLY A 161 -10.63 9.03 -6.26
CA GLY A 161 -9.60 9.67 -7.09
C GLY A 161 -10.10 10.86 -7.90
N LEU A 162 -9.24 11.37 -8.79
CA LEU A 162 -9.54 12.52 -9.63
C LEU A 162 -10.54 12.15 -10.73
N GLN A 163 -11.74 12.71 -10.67
CA GLN A 163 -12.78 12.48 -11.66
C GLN A 163 -12.54 13.36 -12.89
N PRO A 164 -12.33 12.81 -14.11
CA PRO A 164 -12.06 13.61 -15.30
C PRO A 164 -13.12 14.68 -15.58
N ASP A 165 -14.38 14.38 -15.27
CA ASP A 165 -15.51 15.30 -15.48
C ASP A 165 -15.43 16.57 -14.63
N ALA A 166 -14.74 16.55 -13.49
CA ALA A 166 -14.52 17.73 -12.66
C ALA A 166 -13.53 18.74 -13.28
N PHE A 167 -12.86 18.38 -14.38
CA PHE A 167 -11.81 19.18 -15.02
C PHE A 167 -12.14 19.55 -16.48
N LYS A 168 -13.35 19.24 -16.97
CA LYS A 168 -13.84 19.67 -18.27
C LYS A 168 -14.44 21.07 -18.16
N ASN A 169 -13.69 22.09 -18.56
CA ASN A 169 -14.20 23.45 -18.83
C ASN A 169 -14.29 23.65 -20.34
#